data_AF-A0A7C6MGE6-F1
#
_entry.id   AF-A0A7C6MGE6-F1
#
_cell.length_a   1.000
_cell.length_b   1.000
_cell.length_c   1.000
_cell.angle_alpha   90.00
_cell.angle_beta   90.00
_cell.angle_gamma   90.00
#
_symmetry.space_group_name_H-M   'P 1'
#
loop_
_entity.id
_entity.type
_entity.pdbx_description
1 polymer ?
#
loop_
_entity_poly.entity_id
_entity_poly.type
_entity_poly.pdbx_seq_one_letter_code
_entity_poly.pdbx_strand_id
1 'polypeptide(L)'
;MTDDKKTAKKSDRRPGAALLLIALSAAGLWLAGRAAWLTVVTFDDKSGEAVNDLVGATWAPETTALALTLIAAVGATLILGGIGRRIVGALAAIVAVAASWSPMQLVTTGADPQRALDLLSSGAATQRANAPVTVSDWAQVQELTVHVAGPIAAIIAAALGVLGGTLLLARP
;
A
#
# COMPACT_ATOMS: atom_id res chain seq x y z
N MET A 1 25.65 -9.12 -56.30
CA MET A 1 26.10 -8.50 -55.04
C MET A 1 24.86 -8.25 -54.20
N THR A 2 24.42 -9.28 -53.49
CA THR A 2 23.14 -9.34 -52.76
C THR A 2 23.42 -9.12 -51.28
N ASP A 3 23.09 -7.94 -50.77
CA ASP A 3 23.12 -7.62 -49.35
C ASP A 3 21.84 -8.15 -48.68
N ASP A 4 21.91 -9.37 -48.18
CA ASP A 4 20.91 -9.95 -47.28
C ASP A 4 21.06 -9.30 -45.89
N LYS A 5 20.38 -8.17 -45.67
CA LYS A 5 20.18 -7.63 -44.31
C LYS A 5 19.22 -8.55 -43.56
N LYS A 6 19.75 -9.60 -42.93
CA LYS A 6 19.07 -10.33 -41.85
C LYS A 6 18.72 -9.34 -40.73
N THR A 7 17.47 -8.89 -40.71
CA THR A 7 16.91 -8.17 -39.57
C THR A 7 16.86 -9.14 -38.39
N ALA A 8 17.80 -8.98 -37.47
CA ALA A 8 17.83 -9.75 -36.23
C ALA A 8 16.50 -9.51 -35.47
N LYS A 9 15.64 -10.54 -35.45
CA LYS A 9 14.38 -10.54 -34.71
C LYS A 9 14.71 -10.40 -33.22
N LYS A 10 14.62 -9.17 -32.70
CA LYS A 10 14.86 -8.87 -31.28
C LYS A 10 13.85 -9.68 -30.46
N SER A 11 14.30 -10.70 -29.75
CA SER A 11 13.43 -11.53 -28.92
C SER A 11 12.85 -10.64 -27.82
N ASP A 12 11.56 -10.36 -27.86
CA ASP A 12 10.83 -9.69 -26.78
C ASP A 12 10.82 -10.65 -25.57
N ARG A 13 11.87 -10.56 -24.74
CA ARG A 13 11.91 -11.29 -23.47
C ARG A 13 10.93 -10.58 -22.55
N ARG A 14 9.73 -11.16 -22.41
CA ARG A 14 8.67 -10.65 -21.54
C ARG A 14 9.26 -10.26 -20.17
N PRO A 15 8.88 -9.10 -19.60
CA PRO A 15 9.47 -8.58 -18.36
C PRO A 15 8.94 -9.32 -17.11
N GLY A 16 9.02 -10.65 -17.10
CA GLY A 16 8.37 -11.51 -16.11
C GLY A 16 8.83 -11.24 -14.68
N ALA A 17 10.12 -11.03 -14.45
CA ALA A 17 10.64 -10.70 -13.13
C ALA A 17 10.12 -9.35 -12.62
N ALA A 18 10.04 -8.33 -13.48
CA ALA A 18 9.53 -7.01 -13.10
C ALA A 18 8.04 -7.07 -12.76
N LEU A 19 7.25 -7.76 -13.60
CA LEU A 19 5.82 -7.96 -13.34
C LEU A 19 5.56 -8.72 -12.05
N LEU A 20 6.36 -9.76 -11.78
CA LEU A 20 6.25 -10.53 -10.54
C LEU A 20 6.53 -9.66 -9.31
N LEU A 21 7.57 -8.82 -9.35
CA LEU A 21 7.88 -7.89 -8.26
C LEU A 21 6.77 -6.86 -8.02
N ILE A 22 6.20 -6.28 -9.09
CA ILE A 22 5.08 -5.34 -8.99
C ILE A 22 3.82 -6.04 -8.45
N ALA A 23 3.54 -7.27 -8.90
CA ALA A 23 2.40 -8.05 -8.41
C ALA A 23 2.56 -8.42 -6.93
N LEU A 24 3.76 -8.86 -6.51
CA LEU A 24 4.07 -9.13 -5.10
C LEU A 24 3.97 -7.86 -4.24
N SER A 25 4.39 -6.71 -4.77
CA SER A 25 4.21 -5.42 -4.11
C SER A 25 2.73 -5.11 -3.87
N ALA A 26 1.89 -5.23 -4.89
CA ALA A 26 0.46 -4.98 -4.76
C ALA A 26 -0.21 -5.95 -3.77
N ALA A 27 0.07 -7.25 -3.86
CA ALA A 27 -0.46 -8.25 -2.95
C ALA A 27 0.03 -8.02 -1.51
N GLY A 28 1.32 -7.67 -1.34
CA GLY A 28 1.91 -7.37 -0.05
C GLY A 28 1.32 -6.13 0.60
N LEU A 29 1.10 -5.04 -0.15
CA LEU A 29 0.44 -3.82 0.34
C LEU A 29 -1.00 -4.11 0.77
N TRP A 30 -1.74 -4.89 -0.03
CA TRP A 30 -3.10 -5.28 0.30
C TRP A 30 -3.16 -6.11 1.59
N LEU A 31 -2.29 -7.13 1.72
CA LEU A 31 -2.23 -7.96 2.92
C LEU A 31 -1.79 -7.17 4.16
N ALA A 32 -0.77 -6.32 4.02
CA ALA A 32 -0.29 -5.48 5.11
C ALA A 32 -1.36 -4.49 5.61
N GLY A 33 -2.20 -3.98 4.70
CA GLY A 33 -3.34 -3.13 5.05
C GLY A 33 -4.45 -3.86 5.82
N ARG A 34 -4.51 -5.20 5.77
CA ARG A 34 -5.48 -5.97 6.56
C ARG A 34 -5.03 -6.22 8.01
N ALA A 35 -3.74 -6.08 8.30
CA ALA A 35 -3.21 -6.27 9.65
C ALA A 35 -3.58 -5.09 10.57
N ALA A 36 -3.75 -5.36 11.87
CA ALA A 36 -3.83 -4.32 12.89
C ALA A 36 -2.48 -3.59 12.97
N TRP A 37 -2.51 -2.27 12.79
CA TRP A 37 -1.33 -1.41 12.93
C TRP A 37 -1.33 -0.70 14.29
N LEU A 38 -2.52 -0.48 14.85
CA LEU A 38 -2.69 0.20 16.14
C LEU A 38 -3.71 -0.52 17.00
N THR A 39 -3.47 -0.54 18.29
CA THR A 39 -4.49 -0.80 19.32
C THR A 39 -4.63 0.46 20.15
N VAL A 40 -5.86 0.95 20.29
CA VAL A 40 -6.20 2.18 20.99
C VAL A 40 -7.09 1.85 22.17
N VAL A 41 -6.68 2.28 23.35
CA VAL A 41 -7.50 2.22 24.56
C VAL A 41 -8.05 3.61 24.81
N THR A 42 -9.37 3.73 24.81
CA THR A 42 -10.09 4.98 25.06
C THR A 42 -10.93 4.87 26.32
N PHE A 43 -11.11 5.98 27.04
CA PHE A 43 -11.98 6.07 28.19
C PHE A 43 -13.03 7.16 28.01
N ASP A 44 -14.28 6.82 28.33
CA ASP A 44 -15.43 7.71 28.34
C ASP A 44 -16.11 7.56 29.72
N ASP A 45 -16.43 8.68 30.37
CA ASP A 45 -17.03 8.69 31.70
C ASP A 45 -18.42 8.04 31.73
N LYS A 46 -19.10 7.95 30.58
CA LYS A 46 -20.43 7.33 30.47
C LYS A 46 -20.40 5.86 30.10
N SER A 47 -19.45 5.45 29.27
CA SER A 47 -19.40 4.09 28.70
C SER A 47 -18.22 3.26 29.20
N GLY A 48 -17.28 3.87 29.92
CA GLY A 48 -16.11 3.22 30.49
C GLY A 48 -14.95 3.10 29.51
N GLU A 49 -14.12 2.09 29.72
CA GLU A 49 -12.97 1.79 28.87
C GLU A 49 -13.39 0.98 27.63
N ALA A 50 -12.82 1.33 26.47
CA ALA A 50 -12.99 0.61 25.22
C ALA A 50 -11.64 0.38 24.54
N VAL A 51 -11.43 -0.84 24.03
CA VAL A 51 -10.23 -1.24 23.31
C VAL A 51 -10.60 -1.48 21.85
N ASN A 52 -9.94 -0.78 20.93
CA ASN A 52 -10.23 -0.86 19.51
C ASN A 52 -8.96 -1.00 18.67
N ASP A 53 -8.98 -1.89 17.69
CA ASP A 53 -7.89 -2.06 16.74
C ASP A 53 -8.15 -1.24 15.46
N LEU A 54 -7.13 -0.52 15.00
CA LEU A 54 -7.12 0.12 13.69
C LEU A 54 -6.26 -0.69 12.73
N VAL A 55 -6.89 -1.20 11.67
CA VAL A 55 -6.19 -1.88 10.58
C VAL A 55 -5.46 -0.88 9.68
N GLY A 56 -4.40 -1.34 9.03
CA GLY A 56 -3.60 -0.50 8.13
C GLY A 56 -4.42 0.19 7.03
N ALA A 57 -5.46 -0.45 6.51
CA ALA A 57 -6.34 0.12 5.50
C ALA A 57 -7.21 1.28 6.03
N THR A 58 -7.46 1.34 7.34
CA THR A 58 -8.14 2.49 7.98
C THR A 58 -7.14 3.61 8.26
N TRP A 59 -5.93 3.27 8.68
CA TRP A 59 -4.87 4.26 8.96
C TRP A 59 -4.23 4.85 7.71
N ALA A 60 -4.14 4.09 6.63
CA ALA A 60 -3.48 4.44 5.38
C ALA A 60 -4.36 4.03 4.19
N PRO A 61 -5.56 4.61 4.03
CA PRO A 61 -6.52 4.20 3.00
C PRO A 61 -5.96 4.30 1.58
N GLU A 62 -5.01 5.21 1.34
CA GLU A 62 -4.30 5.37 0.08
C GLU A 62 -3.56 4.10 -0.34
N THR A 63 -3.09 3.27 0.60
CA THR A 63 -2.35 2.03 0.29
C THR A 63 -3.19 1.05 -0.52
N THR A 64 -4.50 1.00 -0.28
CA THR A 64 -5.42 0.15 -1.05
C THR A 64 -5.56 0.66 -2.48
N ALA A 65 -5.73 1.98 -2.65
CA ALA A 65 -5.81 2.61 -3.97
C ALA A 65 -4.50 2.44 -4.77
N LEU A 66 -3.36 2.58 -4.11
CA LEU A 66 -2.03 2.41 -4.71
C LEU A 66 -1.77 0.93 -5.07
N ALA A 67 -2.19 -0.02 -4.22
CA ALA A 67 -2.12 -1.45 -4.54
C ALA A 67 -2.92 -1.79 -5.80
N LEU A 68 -4.16 -1.28 -5.93
CA LEU A 68 -4.97 -1.45 -7.14
C LEU A 68 -4.32 -0.79 -8.36
N THR A 69 -3.67 0.36 -8.18
CA THR A 69 -2.93 1.05 -9.23
C THR A 69 -1.76 0.19 -9.74
N LEU A 70 -1.02 -0.49 -8.85
CA LEU A 70 0.05 -1.41 -9.24
C LEU A 70 -0.49 -2.64 -9.97
N ILE A 71 -1.66 -3.18 -9.57
CA ILE A 71 -2.34 -4.26 -10.33
C ILE A 71 -2.70 -3.78 -11.74
N ALA A 72 -3.23 -2.56 -11.87
CA ALA A 72 -3.52 -1.96 -13.17
C ALA A 72 -2.24 -1.80 -14.02
N ALA A 73 -1.13 -1.39 -13.42
CA ALA A 73 0.17 -1.30 -14.08
C ALA A 73 0.67 -2.66 -14.62
N VAL A 74 0.48 -3.74 -13.86
CA VAL A 74 0.76 -5.11 -14.34
C VAL A 74 -0.07 -5.41 -15.59
N GLY A 75 -1.38 -5.16 -15.56
CA GLY A 75 -2.27 -5.37 -16.70
C GLY A 75 -1.88 -4.53 -17.93
N ALA A 76 -1.62 -3.23 -17.73
CA ALA A 76 -1.21 -2.31 -18.79
C ALA A 76 0.09 -2.76 -19.48
N THR A 77 1.06 -3.25 -18.71
CA THR A 77 2.36 -3.72 -19.23
C THR A 77 2.21 -4.93 -20.16
N LEU A 78 1.23 -5.80 -19.91
CA LEU A 78 0.94 -6.96 -20.76
C LEU A 78 0.39 -6.57 -22.14
N ILE A 79 -0.28 -5.42 -22.23
CA ILE A 79 -0.91 -4.91 -23.45
C ILE A 79 0.06 -4.00 -24.23
N LEU A 80 0.83 -3.19 -23.51
CA LEU A 80 1.70 -2.17 -24.10
C LEU A 80 3.00 -2.77 -24.66
N GLY A 81 3.57 -2.08 -25.65
CA GLY A 81 4.90 -2.35 -26.20
C GLY A 81 5.92 -1.28 -25.81
N GLY A 82 7.20 -1.65 -25.86
CA GLY A 82 8.36 -0.74 -25.83
C GLY A 82 8.27 0.44 -24.86
N ILE A 83 7.99 1.64 -25.40
CA ILE A 83 7.94 2.89 -24.64
C ILE A 83 6.81 2.89 -23.60
N GLY A 84 5.64 2.32 -23.93
CA GLY A 84 4.52 2.25 -22.99
C GLY A 84 4.88 1.50 -21.71
N ARG A 85 5.59 0.37 -21.83
CA ARG A 85 6.07 -0.40 -20.68
C ARG A 85 7.05 0.41 -19.82
N ARG A 86 7.91 1.25 -20.42
CA ARG A 86 8.82 2.13 -19.67
C ARG A 86 8.07 3.17 -18.85
N ILE A 87 7.08 3.82 -19.46
CA ILE A 87 6.24 4.82 -18.78
C ILE A 87 5.52 4.17 -17.60
N VAL A 88 4.92 2.99 -17.82
CA VAL A 88 4.26 2.23 -16.74
C VAL A 88 5.23 1.84 -15.64
N GLY A 89 6.46 1.42 -15.97
CA GLY A 89 7.51 1.13 -14.98
C GLY A 89 7.87 2.34 -14.12
N ALA A 90 8.04 3.51 -14.73
CA ALA A 90 8.30 4.76 -14.00
C ALA A 90 7.13 5.11 -13.06
N LEU A 91 5.89 5.04 -13.56
CA LEU A 91 4.69 5.30 -12.75
C LEU A 91 4.56 4.31 -11.60
N ALA A 92 4.78 3.01 -11.85
CA ALA A 92 4.74 1.98 -10.81
C ALA A 92 5.79 2.24 -9.71
N ALA A 93 7.00 2.67 -10.09
CA ALA A 93 8.02 3.02 -9.10
C ALA A 93 7.60 4.22 -8.24
N ILE A 94 7.03 5.27 -8.85
CA ILE A 94 6.54 6.45 -8.12
C ILE A 94 5.39 6.07 -7.16
N VAL A 95 4.43 5.30 -7.65
CA VAL A 95 3.29 4.78 -6.86
C VAL A 95 3.80 3.96 -5.67
N ALA A 96 4.80 3.11 -5.88
CA ALA A 96 5.37 2.31 -4.80
C ALA A 96 6.11 3.17 -3.77
N VAL A 97 6.85 4.20 -4.18
CA VAL A 97 7.44 5.18 -3.25
C VAL A 97 6.35 5.88 -2.44
N ALA A 98 5.29 6.37 -3.09
CA ALA A 98 4.17 7.01 -2.41
C ALA A 98 3.49 6.07 -1.40
N ALA A 99 3.36 4.78 -1.73
CA ALA A 99 2.75 3.78 -0.84
C ALA A 99 3.57 3.52 0.44
N SER A 100 4.88 3.78 0.41
CA SER A 100 5.74 3.63 1.59
C SER A 100 5.60 4.76 2.61
N TRP A 101 5.00 5.89 2.22
CA TRP A 101 5.02 7.12 3.02
C TRP A 101 4.34 6.97 4.38
N SER A 102 3.07 6.58 4.40
CA SER A 102 2.28 6.43 5.64
C SER A 102 2.83 5.36 6.60
N PRO A 103 3.19 4.13 6.17
CA PRO A 103 3.81 3.17 7.08
C PRO A 103 5.19 3.62 7.57
N MET A 104 5.98 4.31 6.74
CA MET A 104 7.28 4.84 7.16
C MET A 104 7.11 5.91 8.23
N GLN A 105 6.21 6.88 8.02
CA GLN A 105 5.88 7.89 9.01
C GLN A 105 5.42 7.26 10.32
N LEU A 106 4.53 6.27 10.26
CA LEU A 106 4.04 5.59 11.47
C LEU A 106 5.18 4.95 12.29
N VAL A 107 6.17 4.35 11.62
CA VAL A 107 7.32 3.73 12.29
C VAL A 107 8.32 4.76 12.82
N THR A 108 8.51 5.89 12.12
CA THR A 108 9.53 6.89 12.50
C THR A 108 9.01 7.93 13.49
N THR A 109 7.76 8.36 13.35
CA THR A 109 7.16 9.42 14.16
C THR A 109 6.17 8.89 15.20
N GLY A 110 5.74 7.63 15.09
CA GLY A 110 4.68 7.08 15.90
C GLY A 110 3.28 7.49 15.41
N ALA A 111 2.26 7.08 16.17
CA ALA A 111 0.86 7.36 15.87
C ALA A 111 0.38 8.63 16.60
N ASP A 112 -0.37 9.47 15.89
CA ASP A 112 -1.05 10.62 16.48
C ASP A 112 -2.35 10.17 17.21
N PRO A 113 -2.47 10.40 18.54
CA PRO A 113 -3.67 10.05 19.30
C PRO A 113 -4.94 10.74 18.81
N GLN A 114 -4.85 12.00 18.36
CA GLN A 114 -6.04 12.74 17.92
C GLN A 114 -6.59 12.12 16.63
N ARG A 115 -5.72 11.86 15.66
CA ARG A 115 -6.09 11.16 14.43
C ARG A 115 -6.67 9.77 14.71
N ALA A 116 -6.12 9.03 15.67
CA ALA A 116 -6.63 7.73 16.04
C ALA A 116 -8.05 7.83 16.62
N LEU A 117 -8.32 8.82 17.48
CA LEU A 117 -9.65 9.09 18.01
C LEU A 117 -10.63 9.49 16.91
N ASP A 118 -10.25 10.39 16.00
CA ASP A 118 -11.10 10.82 14.87
C ASP A 118 -11.52 9.64 13.97
N LEU A 119 -10.61 8.68 13.74
CA LEU A 119 -10.91 7.46 12.98
C LEU A 119 -11.86 6.50 13.73
N LEU A 120 -11.77 6.46 15.06
CA LEU A 120 -12.66 5.66 15.89
C LEU A 120 -14.05 6.29 16.01
N SER A 121 -14.13 7.60 16.17
CA SER A 121 -15.41 8.30 16.34
C SER A 121 -16.18 8.44 15.03
N SER A 122 -15.49 8.57 13.89
CA SER A 122 -16.10 8.50 12.56
C SER A 122 -16.61 7.11 12.18
N GLY A 123 -16.26 6.06 12.94
CA GLY A 123 -16.58 4.67 12.59
C GLY A 123 -15.75 4.11 11.44
N ALA A 124 -14.65 4.76 11.04
CA ALA A 124 -13.77 4.22 10.01
C ALA A 124 -13.09 2.90 10.44
N ALA A 125 -13.01 2.65 11.74
CA ALA A 125 -12.52 1.41 12.32
C ALA A 125 -13.47 0.22 12.12
N THR A 126 -14.75 0.46 11.87
CA THR A 126 -15.76 -0.60 11.82
C THR A 126 -15.91 -1.13 10.39
N GLN A 127 -15.87 -2.46 10.24
CA GLN A 127 -16.16 -3.12 8.97
C GLN A 127 -17.67 -3.21 8.66
N ARG A 128 -18.55 -2.62 9.48
CA ARG A 128 -20.01 -2.63 9.27
C ARG A 128 -20.49 -1.34 8.61
N ALA A 129 -21.05 -1.47 7.41
CA ALA A 129 -21.58 -0.33 6.66
C ALA A 129 -22.88 0.25 7.26
N ASN A 130 -23.71 -0.57 7.91
CA ASN A 130 -25.07 -0.17 8.33
C ASN A 130 -25.22 0.06 9.84
N ALA A 131 -24.22 -0.28 10.65
CA ALA A 131 -24.25 -0.10 12.11
C ALA A 131 -22.81 -0.04 12.67
N PRO A 132 -22.07 1.05 12.36
CA PRO A 132 -20.74 1.23 12.88
C PRO A 132 -20.75 1.37 14.41
N VAL A 133 -19.89 0.61 15.09
CA VAL A 133 -19.52 0.85 16.48
C VAL A 133 -18.58 2.05 16.52
N THR A 134 -19.04 3.17 17.05
CA THR A 134 -18.24 4.38 17.19
C THR A 134 -17.88 4.61 18.65
N VAL A 135 -16.69 5.17 18.88
CA VAL A 135 -16.31 5.72 20.18
C VAL A 135 -16.84 7.15 20.26
N SER A 136 -17.24 7.60 21.45
CA SER A 136 -17.69 8.98 21.67
C SER A 136 -16.60 10.00 21.30
N ASP A 137 -16.96 11.14 20.71
CA ASP A 137 -16.01 12.21 20.35
C ASP A 137 -15.30 12.83 21.57
N TRP A 138 -15.91 12.72 22.77
CA TRP A 138 -15.34 13.21 24.03
C TRP A 138 -14.51 12.16 24.78
N ALA A 139 -14.32 10.96 24.22
CA ALA A 139 -13.48 9.95 24.84
C ALA A 139 -12.01 10.38 24.83
N GLN A 140 -11.26 10.01 25.86
CA GLN A 140 -9.84 10.28 25.97
C GLN A 140 -9.02 9.05 25.61
N VAL A 141 -8.01 9.20 24.77
CA VAL A 141 -7.04 8.14 24.47
C VAL A 141 -6.13 7.96 25.68
N GLN A 142 -6.23 6.81 26.36
CA GLN A 142 -5.39 6.45 27.50
C GLN A 142 -4.08 5.80 27.04
N GLU A 143 -4.19 4.86 26.11
CA GLU A 143 -3.05 4.10 25.60
C GLU A 143 -3.15 3.96 24.08
N LEU A 144 -2.01 4.07 23.42
CA LEU A 144 -1.87 3.93 21.97
C LEU A 144 -0.66 3.04 21.66
N THR A 145 -0.93 1.79 21.28
CA THR A 145 0.10 0.81 20.97
C THR A 145 0.26 0.67 19.46
N VAL A 146 1.51 0.75 18.97
CA VAL A 146 1.86 0.59 17.55
C VAL A 146 2.40 -0.81 17.27
N HIS A 147 1.72 -1.55 16.38
CA HIS A 147 2.13 -2.87 15.91
C HIS A 147 2.98 -2.76 14.65
N VAL A 148 4.30 -2.64 14.82
CA VAL A 148 5.23 -2.36 13.71
C VAL A 148 5.32 -3.44 12.63
N ALA A 149 4.84 -4.66 12.89
CA ALA A 149 4.90 -5.76 11.92
C ALA A 149 4.14 -5.44 10.61
N GLY A 150 2.94 -4.84 10.72
CA GLY A 150 2.13 -4.44 9.57
C GLY A 150 2.80 -3.35 8.72
N PRO A 151 3.18 -2.20 9.30
CA PRO A 151 3.91 -1.14 8.61
C PRO A 151 5.22 -1.60 7.98
N ILE A 152 6.02 -2.42 8.66
CA ILE A 152 7.27 -2.97 8.11
C ILE A 152 6.98 -3.85 6.89
N ALA A 153 5.96 -4.72 6.97
CA ALA A 153 5.55 -5.52 5.82
C ALA A 153 5.09 -4.65 4.62
N ALA A 154 4.38 -3.55 4.88
CA ALA A 154 3.99 -2.59 3.84
C ALA A 154 5.20 -1.89 3.20
N ILE A 155 6.21 -1.50 3.99
CA ILE A 155 7.45 -0.91 3.49
C ILE A 155 8.22 -1.90 2.62
N ILE A 156 8.34 -3.16 3.04
CA ILE A 156 8.98 -4.22 2.25
C ILE A 156 8.22 -4.43 0.94
N ALA A 157 6.89 -4.49 0.99
CA ALA A 157 6.06 -4.62 -0.20
C ALA A 157 6.24 -3.43 -1.15
N ALA A 158 6.29 -2.20 -0.64
CA ALA A 158 6.59 -1.01 -1.42
C ALA A 158 7.98 -1.08 -2.08
N ALA A 159 9.00 -1.54 -1.35
CA ALA A 159 10.35 -1.71 -1.90
C ALA A 159 10.37 -2.67 -3.11
N LEU A 160 9.62 -3.77 -3.06
CA LEU A 160 9.44 -4.67 -4.21
C LEU A 160 8.83 -3.94 -5.42
N GLY A 161 7.88 -3.04 -5.18
CA GLY A 161 7.24 -2.25 -6.24
C GLY A 161 8.21 -1.27 -6.90
N VAL A 162 9.07 -0.63 -6.10
CA VAL A 162 10.15 0.24 -6.62
C VAL A 162 11.13 -0.57 -7.45
N LEU A 163 11.58 -1.73 -6.97
CA LEU A 163 12.49 -2.62 -7.71
C LEU A 163 11.84 -3.14 -9.00
N GLY A 164 10.58 -3.54 -8.94
CA GLY A 164 9.83 -3.99 -10.11
C GLY A 164 9.61 -2.89 -11.15
N GLY A 165 9.19 -1.71 -10.72
CA GLY A 165 8.97 -0.55 -11.58
C GLY A 165 10.26 -0.03 -12.23
N THR A 166 11.35 0.07 -11.46
CA THR A 166 12.67 0.46 -11.98
C THR A 166 13.25 -0.57 -12.94
N LEU A 167 13.08 -1.87 -12.65
CA LEU A 167 13.48 -2.94 -13.57
C LEU A 167 12.70 -2.88 -14.88
N LEU A 168 11.38 -2.65 -14.82
CA LEU A 168 10.54 -2.50 -16.01
C LEU A 168 10.92 -1.25 -16.82
N LEU A 169 11.25 -0.15 -16.15
CA LEU A 169 11.72 1.08 -16.79
C LEU A 169 13.05 0.87 -17.54
N ALA A 170 14.01 0.21 -16.90
CA ALA A 170 15.33 -0.04 -17.48
C ALA A 170 15.30 -1.13 -18.57
N ARG A 171 14.47 -2.16 -18.38
CA ARG A 171 14.36 -3.36 -19.23
C ARG A 171 12.88 -3.71 -19.51
N PRO A 172 12.20 -2.91 -20.36
CA PRO A 172 10.79 -3.11 -20.72
C PRO A 172 10.52 -4.36 -21.55
#